data_AF-A0A8H9FW62-F1
#
_entry.id   AF-A0A8H9FW62-F1
#
_cell.length_a   1.000
_cell.length_b   1.000
_cell.length_c   1.000
_cell.angle_alpha   90.00
_cell.angle_beta   90.00
_cell.angle_gamma   90.00
#
_symmetry.space_group_name_H-M   'P 1'
#
loop_
_entity.id
_entity.type
_entity.pdbx_description
1 polymer ?
#
loop_
_entity_poly.entity_id
_entity_poly.type
_entity_poly.pdbx_seq_one_letter_code
_entity_poly.pdbx_strand_id
1 'polypeptide(L)'
;MPQTTPPLDKATVGLATLFLTSGTTHLVRPQVFEGIVPHVLPRKRALVYVSGAAEIACALGLLHSRTRKVAGLASAALLVAVFPANVQMTANHAKRAQRKQDTGSKAFLAGTVARLPMQWPMIRTALRAAGRL
;
A
#
# COMPACT_ATOMS: atom_id res chain seq x y z
N MET A 1 20.27 27.14 -5.72
CA MET A 1 20.10 26.19 -4.61
C MET A 1 20.28 24.78 -5.15
N PRO A 2 21.29 23.99 -4.74
CA PRO A 2 21.40 22.61 -5.21
C PRO A 2 20.23 21.83 -4.63
N GLN A 3 19.28 21.43 -5.47
CA GLN A 3 18.21 20.53 -5.10
C GLN A 3 18.83 19.13 -4.93
N THR A 4 19.35 18.82 -3.73
CA THR A 4 19.80 17.48 -3.39
C THR A 4 18.57 16.59 -3.24
N THR A 5 18.07 16.08 -4.36
CA THR A 5 17.13 14.97 -4.37
C THR A 5 17.88 13.70 -3.96
N PRO A 6 17.38 12.94 -2.96
CA PRO A 6 18.02 11.71 -2.54
C PRO A 6 18.18 10.77 -3.75
N PRO A 7 19.32 10.06 -3.88
CA PRO A 7 19.57 9.16 -5.02
C PRO A 7 18.55 8.02 -5.09
N LEU A 8 18.36 7.44 -6.29
CA LEU A 8 17.44 6.32 -6.47
C LEU A 8 18.10 5.05 -5.91
N ASP A 9 17.71 4.64 -4.72
CA ASP A 9 18.24 3.45 -4.06
C ASP A 9 17.37 2.20 -4.31
N LYS A 10 17.93 1.03 -4.02
CA LYS A 10 17.24 -0.27 -4.21
C LYS A 10 15.92 -0.34 -3.43
N ALA A 11 15.85 0.31 -2.26
CA ALA A 11 14.64 0.33 -1.45
C ALA A 11 13.52 1.15 -2.09
N THR A 12 13.82 2.33 -2.65
CA THR A 12 12.86 3.16 -3.38
C THR A 12 12.38 2.47 -4.64
N VAL A 13 13.27 1.79 -5.37
CA VAL A 13 12.88 0.95 -6.52
C VAL A 13 11.97 -0.18 -6.08
N GLY A 14 12.29 -0.87 -4.98
CA GLY A 14 11.43 -1.91 -4.41
C GLY A 14 10.04 -1.39 -4.06
N LEU A 15 9.94 -0.23 -3.41
CA LEU A 15 8.67 0.41 -3.07
C LEU A 15 7.87 0.78 -4.33
N ALA A 16 8.52 1.35 -5.35
CA ALA A 16 7.87 1.67 -6.61
C ALA A 16 7.35 0.41 -7.33
N THR A 17 8.12 -0.67 -7.35
CA THR A 17 7.69 -1.95 -7.94
C THR A 17 6.49 -2.54 -7.21
N LEU A 18 6.47 -2.48 -5.87
CA LEU A 18 5.33 -2.91 -5.07
C LEU A 18 4.08 -2.11 -5.40
N PHE A 19 4.20 -0.78 -5.51
CA PHE A 19 3.08 0.09 -5.86
C PHE A 19 2.60 -0.11 -7.30
N LEU A 20 3.49 -0.32 -8.27
CA LEU A 20 3.09 -0.65 -9.64
C LEU A 20 2.32 -1.96 -9.69
N THR A 21 2.81 -3.00 -8.99
CA THR A 21 2.18 -4.32 -8.96
C THR A 21 0.81 -4.25 -8.27
N SER A 22 0.77 -3.63 -7.08
CA SER A 22 -0.46 -3.44 -6.31
C SER A 22 -1.48 -2.61 -7.08
N GLY A 23 -1.07 -1.45 -7.58
CA GLY A 23 -1.95 -0.53 -8.29
C GLY A 23 -2.51 -1.12 -9.58
N THR A 24 -1.69 -1.86 -10.33
CA THR A 24 -2.17 -2.61 -11.51
C THR A 24 -3.22 -3.65 -11.10
N THR A 25 -3.00 -4.36 -10.00
CA THR A 25 -3.96 -5.37 -9.50
C THR A 25 -5.28 -4.72 -9.08
N HIS A 26 -5.25 -3.53 -8.47
CA HIS A 26 -6.46 -2.77 -8.13
C HIS A 26 -7.29 -2.42 -9.38
N LEU A 27 -6.64 -2.09 -10.50
CA LEU A 27 -7.31 -1.75 -11.74
C LEU A 27 -7.84 -2.99 -12.49
N VAL A 28 -7.04 -4.07 -12.56
CA VAL A 28 -7.36 -5.27 -13.34
C VAL A 28 -8.29 -6.22 -12.59
N ARG A 29 -8.12 -6.36 -11.27
CA ARG A 29 -8.89 -7.27 -10.41
C ARG A 29 -9.36 -6.57 -9.12
N PRO A 30 -10.19 -5.52 -9.22
CA PRO A 30 -10.67 -4.77 -8.05
C PRO A 30 -11.41 -5.63 -7.02
N GLN A 31 -12.04 -6.72 -7.46
CA GLN A 31 -12.83 -7.63 -6.61
C GLN A 31 -12.00 -8.27 -5.49
N VAL A 32 -10.69 -8.41 -5.69
CA VAL A 32 -9.75 -8.91 -4.67
C VAL A 32 -9.68 -7.95 -3.47
N PHE A 33 -9.88 -6.65 -3.70
CA PHE A 33 -9.77 -5.60 -2.70
C PHE A 33 -11.11 -5.07 -2.20
N GLU A 34 -12.21 -5.28 -2.92
CA GLU A 34 -13.53 -4.84 -2.48
C GLU A 34 -13.94 -5.42 -1.12
N GLY A 35 -13.54 -6.67 -0.82
CA GLY A 35 -13.76 -7.29 0.48
C GLY A 35 -12.92 -6.69 1.62
N ILE A 36 -11.85 -5.98 1.27
CA ILE A 36 -10.92 -5.31 2.19
C ILE A 36 -11.44 -3.93 2.57
N VAL A 37 -12.10 -3.23 1.64
CA VAL A 37 -12.62 -1.88 1.88
C VAL A 37 -13.62 -1.89 3.05
N PRO A 38 -13.42 -1.01 4.05
CA PRO A 38 -14.31 -0.89 5.19
C PRO A 38 -15.79 -0.81 4.84
N HIS A 39 -16.62 -1.48 5.63
CA HIS A 39 -18.07 -1.49 5.41
C HIS A 39 -18.72 -0.12 5.58
N VAL A 40 -18.09 0.76 6.35
CA VAL A 40 -18.52 2.14 6.57
C VAL A 40 -18.33 3.04 5.34
N LEU A 41 -17.50 2.62 4.37
CA LEU A 41 -17.21 3.41 3.19
C LEU A 41 -18.11 3.01 2.01
N PRO A 42 -18.81 3.98 1.38
CA PRO A 42 -19.62 3.70 0.20
C PRO A 42 -18.74 3.49 -1.03
N ARG A 43 -19.31 2.90 -2.10
CA ARG A 43 -18.67 2.78 -3.43
C ARG A 43 -17.28 2.11 -3.40
N LYS A 44 -17.17 0.96 -2.73
CA LYS A 44 -15.93 0.19 -2.53
C LYS A 44 -15.07 0.05 -3.80
N ARG A 45 -15.69 -0.33 -4.92
CA ARG A 45 -15.00 -0.51 -6.21
C ARG A 45 -14.38 0.79 -6.73
N ALA A 46 -15.06 1.93 -6.58
CA ALA A 46 -14.51 3.22 -6.98
C ALA A 46 -13.30 3.59 -6.11
N LEU A 47 -13.38 3.35 -4.80
CA LEU A 47 -12.26 3.57 -3.88
C LEU A 47 -11.03 2.72 -4.24
N VAL A 48 -11.25 1.46 -4.62
CA VAL A 48 -10.18 0.56 -5.10
C VAL A 48 -9.53 1.10 -6.38
N TYR A 49 -10.32 1.61 -7.33
CA TYR A 49 -9.75 2.23 -8.54
C TYR A 49 -8.95 3.49 -8.23
N VAL A 50 -9.48 4.35 -7.36
CA VAL A 50 -8.80 5.59 -6.95
C VAL A 50 -7.50 5.30 -6.22
N SER A 51 -7.49 4.34 -5.28
CA SER A 51 -6.26 3.95 -4.59
C SER A 51 -5.26 3.32 -5.55
N GLY A 52 -5.70 2.47 -6.48
CA GLY A 52 -4.83 1.87 -7.49
C GLY A 52 -4.18 2.90 -8.42
N ALA A 53 -4.94 3.90 -8.87
CA ALA A 53 -4.41 5.00 -9.66
C ALA A 53 -3.40 5.85 -8.85
N ALA A 54 -3.68 6.10 -7.57
CA ALA A 54 -2.78 6.82 -6.68
C ALA A 54 -1.46 6.05 -6.43
N GLU A 55 -1.51 4.73 -6.26
CA GLU A 55 -0.33 3.88 -6.13
C GLU A 55 0.57 3.97 -7.38
N ILE A 56 -0.02 3.85 -8.57
CA ILE A 56 0.72 3.97 -9.84
C ILE A 56 1.35 5.36 -9.98
N ALA A 57 0.60 6.42 -9.69
CA ALA A 57 1.12 7.79 -9.74
C ALA A 57 2.27 8.00 -8.76
N CYS A 58 2.16 7.48 -7.53
CA CYS A 58 3.24 7.52 -6.54
C CYS A 58 4.48 6.75 -7.03
N ALA A 59 4.31 5.56 -7.61
CA ALA A 59 5.42 4.77 -8.11
C ALA A 59 6.19 5.48 -9.23
N LEU A 60 5.48 5.99 -10.23
CA LEU A 60 6.09 6.76 -11.32
C LEU A 60 6.78 8.02 -10.78
N GLY A 61 6.15 8.68 -9.81
CA GLY A 61 6.69 9.86 -9.14
C GLY A 61 7.96 9.58 -8.33
N LEU A 62 8.09 8.39 -7.71
CA LEU A 62 9.28 7.96 -6.96
C LEU A 62 10.47 7.68 -7.88
N LEU A 63 10.20 7.11 -9.06
CA LEU A 63 11.23 6.80 -10.05
C LEU A 63 11.83 8.08 -10.65
N HIS A 64 11.01 9.11 -10.88
CA HIS A 64 11.46 10.37 -11.44
C HIS A 64 12.08 11.32 -10.39
N SER A 65 13.30 11.78 -10.64
CA SER A 65 14.09 12.55 -9.66
C SER A 65 13.39 13.84 -9.21
N ARG A 66 12.80 14.62 -10.13
CA ARG A 66 12.16 15.91 -9.79
C ARG A 66 10.92 15.77 -8.91
N THR A 67 10.20 14.66 -9.02
CA THR A 67 8.93 14.42 -8.29
C THR A 67 9.12 13.55 -7.05
N ARG A 68 10.28 12.90 -6.89
CA ARG A 68 10.55 11.93 -5.82
C ARG A 68 10.24 12.44 -4.42
N LYS A 69 10.55 13.71 -4.14
CA LYS A 69 10.28 14.30 -2.82
C LYS A 69 8.79 14.33 -2.50
N VAL A 70 7.99 14.82 -3.45
CA VAL A 70 6.52 14.90 -3.32
C VAL A 70 5.91 13.51 -3.34
N ALA A 71 6.38 12.64 -4.23
CA ALA A 71 5.92 11.26 -4.34
C ALA A 71 6.21 10.45 -3.08
N GLY A 72 7.34 10.68 -2.41
CA GLY A 72 7.66 10.08 -1.11
C GLY A 72 6.66 10.46 -0.01
N LEU A 73 6.31 11.76 0.08
CA LEU A 73 5.28 12.22 1.02
C LEU A 73 3.90 11.67 0.68
N ALA A 74 3.52 11.68 -0.61
CA ALA A 74 2.27 11.12 -1.08
C ALA A 74 2.17 9.62 -0.80
N SER A 75 3.27 8.88 -1.00
CA SER A 75 3.36 7.45 -0.69
C SER A 75 3.19 7.18 0.81
N ALA A 76 3.83 7.98 1.66
CA ALA A 76 3.67 7.87 3.10
C ALA A 76 2.22 8.17 3.54
N ALA A 77 1.62 9.23 3.00
CA ALA A 77 0.22 9.58 3.27
C ALA A 77 -0.75 8.49 2.81
N LEU A 78 -0.52 7.91 1.62
CA LEU A 78 -1.32 6.82 1.08
C LEU A 78 -1.23 5.59 1.98
N LEU A 79 -0.02 5.20 2.40
CA LEU A 79 0.20 4.06 3.31
C LEU A 79 -0.49 4.26 4.66
N VAL A 80 -0.46 5.47 5.21
CA VAL A 80 -1.18 5.81 6.45
C VAL A 80 -2.69 5.74 6.23
N ALA A 81 -3.19 6.26 5.12
CA ALA A 81 -4.62 6.27 4.80
C ALA A 81 -5.20 4.85 4.61
N VAL A 82 -4.42 3.90 4.07
CA VAL A 82 -4.87 2.51 3.89
C VAL A 82 -4.65 1.63 5.12
N PHE A 83 -3.88 2.08 6.12
CA PHE A 83 -3.60 1.32 7.33
C PHE A 83 -4.87 0.87 8.08
N PRO A 84 -5.90 1.72 8.31
CA PRO A 84 -7.15 1.30 8.95
C PRO A 84 -7.87 0.18 8.17
N ALA A 85 -7.84 0.23 6.84
CA ALA A 85 -8.43 -0.82 5.99
C ALA A 85 -7.68 -2.15 6.17
N ASN A 86 -6.35 -2.12 6.25
CA ASN A 86 -5.54 -3.32 6.50
C ASN A 86 -5.78 -3.92 7.89
N VAL A 87 -5.91 -3.10 8.92
CA VAL A 87 -6.25 -3.56 10.29
C VAL A 87 -7.62 -4.23 10.30
N GLN A 88 -8.63 -3.62 9.68
CA GLN A 88 -9.98 -4.19 9.65
C GLN A 88 -10.04 -5.51 8.87
N MET A 89 -9.32 -5.61 7.76
CA MET A 89 -9.17 -6.86 7.01
C MET A 89 -8.58 -7.97 7.88
N THR A 90 -7.48 -7.69 8.60
CA THR A 90 -6.87 -8.67 9.51
C THR A 90 -7.84 -9.12 10.58
N ALA A 91 -8.61 -8.19 11.18
CA ALA A 91 -9.63 -8.53 12.17
C ALA A 91 -10.75 -9.41 11.58
N ASN A 92 -11.23 -9.10 10.38
CA ASN A 92 -12.27 -9.88 9.70
C ASN A 92 -11.76 -11.29 9.33
N HIS A 93 -10.53 -11.40 8.86
CA HIS A 93 -9.90 -12.68 8.53
C HIS A 93 -9.60 -13.51 9.77
N ALA A 94 -9.23 -12.89 10.90
CA ALA A 94 -9.04 -13.59 12.16
C ALA A 94 -10.34 -14.26 12.62
N LYS A 95 -11.47 -13.53 12.56
CA LYS A 95 -12.81 -14.07 12.86
C LYS A 95 -13.19 -15.21 11.91
N ARG A 96 -12.84 -15.11 10.62
CA ARG A 96 -13.14 -16.13 9.61
C ARG A 96 -12.29 -17.39 9.79
N ALA A 97 -11.00 -17.23 10.07
CA ALA A 97 -10.09 -18.33 10.36
C ALA A 97 -10.51 -19.09 11.64
N GLN A 98 -11.01 -18.37 12.66
CA GLN A 98 -11.60 -18.98 13.84
C GLN A 98 -12.88 -19.77 13.53
N ARG A 99 -13.75 -19.28 12.63
CA ARG A 99 -15.01 -19.95 12.27
C ARG A 99 -14.85 -21.17 11.37
N LYS A 100 -14.01 -21.11 10.33
CA LYS A 100 -13.88 -22.20 9.33
C LYS A 100 -12.76 -23.20 9.65
N GLN A 101 -11.81 -22.86 10.51
CA GLN A 101 -10.69 -23.70 10.95
C GLN A 101 -9.87 -24.40 9.83
N ASP A 102 -9.99 -23.97 8.57
CA ASP A 102 -9.29 -24.56 7.43
C ASP A 102 -7.89 -23.95 7.20
N THR A 103 -6.99 -24.75 6.62
CA THR A 103 -5.59 -24.37 6.36
C THR A 103 -5.49 -23.15 5.43
N GLY A 104 -6.41 -23.01 4.47
CA GLY A 104 -6.47 -21.86 3.57
C GLY A 104 -6.72 -20.55 4.32
N SER A 105 -7.76 -20.50 5.15
CA SER A 105 -8.07 -19.30 5.94
C SER A 105 -6.94 -18.89 6.89
N LYS A 106 -6.20 -19.86 7.46
CA LYS A 106 -5.01 -19.56 8.30
C LYS A 106 -3.86 -18.96 7.49
N ALA A 107 -3.61 -19.47 6.27
CA ALA A 107 -2.60 -18.91 5.38
C ALA A 107 -2.94 -17.48 4.93
N PHE A 108 -4.20 -17.22 4.59
CA PHE A 108 -4.68 -15.87 4.27
C PHE A 108 -4.57 -14.91 5.47
N LEU A 109 -4.89 -15.38 6.67
CA LEU A 109 -4.70 -14.60 7.90
C LEU A 109 -3.23 -14.23 8.11
N ALA A 110 -2.32 -15.21 8.00
CA ALA A 110 -0.89 -14.99 8.15
C ALA A 110 -0.37 -13.92 7.16
N GLY A 111 -0.82 -13.97 5.90
CA GLY A 111 -0.50 -12.95 4.90
C GLY A 111 -1.00 -11.54 5.29
N THR A 112 -2.22 -11.43 5.83
CA THR A 112 -2.76 -10.13 6.27
C THR A 112 -2.09 -9.59 7.52
N VAL A 113 -1.71 -10.47 8.45
CA VAL A 113 -0.95 -10.10 9.66
C VAL A 113 0.44 -9.61 9.27
N ALA A 114 1.11 -10.28 8.33
CA ALA A 114 2.44 -9.88 7.85
C ALA A 114 2.45 -8.48 7.19
N ARG A 115 1.33 -8.04 6.59
CA ARG A 115 1.22 -6.70 5.97
C ARG A 115 1.32 -5.57 6.98
N LEU A 116 0.83 -5.75 8.20
CA LEU A 116 0.82 -4.71 9.23
C LEU A 116 2.23 -4.23 9.62
N PRO A 117 3.18 -5.12 10.04
CA PRO A 117 4.55 -4.68 10.34
C PRO A 117 5.31 -4.27 9.08
N MET A 118 4.99 -4.84 7.91
CA MET A 118 5.66 -4.52 6.64
C MET A 118 5.37 -3.09 6.16
N GLN A 119 4.24 -2.48 6.56
CA GLN A 119 3.96 -1.07 6.23
C GLN A 119 4.99 -0.11 6.86
N TRP A 120 5.59 -0.46 8.00
CA TRP A 120 6.53 0.43 8.68
C TRP A 120 7.83 0.66 7.88
N PRO A 121 8.54 -0.39 7.39
CA PRO A 121 9.63 -0.23 6.44
C PRO A 121 9.24 0.57 5.20
N MET A 122 8.05 0.34 4.64
CA MET A 122 7.60 1.05 3.43
C MET A 122 7.40 2.55 3.68
N ILE A 123 6.79 2.92 4.81
CA ILE A 123 6.63 4.33 5.22
C ILE A 123 8.00 4.97 5.44
N ARG A 124 8.95 4.28 6.11
CA ARG A 124 10.31 4.79 6.29
C ARG A 124 11.02 5.01 4.95
N THR A 125 10.91 4.07 4.01
CA THR A 125 11.48 4.23 2.66
C THR A 125 10.85 5.41 1.91
N ALA A 126 9.53 5.58 2.02
CA ALA A 126 8.81 6.72 1.43
C ALA A 126 9.28 8.06 2.01
N LEU A 127 9.46 8.16 3.33
CA LEU A 127 9.97 9.35 4.01
C LEU A 127 11.45 9.63 3.70
N ARG A 128 12.27 8.59 3.53
CA ARG A 128 13.67 8.73 3.04
C ARG A 128 13.70 9.26 1.62
N ALA A 129 12.85 8.74 0.73
CA ALA A 129 12.70 9.26 -0.63
C ALA A 129 12.20 10.73 -0.65
N ALA A 130 11.45 11.14 0.38
CA ALA A 130 11.05 12.52 0.62
C ALA A 130 12.18 13.43 1.16
N GLY A 131 13.30 12.86 1.61
CA GLY A 131 14.38 13.60 2.30
C GLY A 131 14.02 14.02 3.72
N ARG A 132 13.18 13.24 4.42
CA ARG A 132 12.73 13.50 5.80
C ARG A 132 13.39 12.59 6.86
N LEU A 133 14.21 11.63 6.41
CA LEU A 133 14.97 10.65 7.19
C LEU A 133 16.30 10.40 6.47
#